data_AF-A0A9W7W8Z7-F1
#
_entry.id   AF-A0A9W7W8Z7-F1
#
_cell.length_a   1.000
_cell.length_b   1.000
_cell.length_c   1.000
_cell.angle_alpha   90.00
_cell.angle_beta   90.00
_cell.angle_gamma   90.00
#
_symmetry.space_group_name_H-M   'P 1'
#
loop_
_entity.id
_entity.type
_entity.pdbx_description
1 polymer ?
#
loop_
_entity_poly.entity_id
_entity_poly.type
_entity_poly.pdbx_seq_one_letter_code
_entity_poly.pdbx_strand_id
1 'polypeptide(L)'
;MLVLRCSVNKLTAACKPSIDLQDCIYILLVTSRGKHNERRARAVVTARPPQHRYKLRLQESHSRCFCSAAGGRKPMAEGPFVCEDSKLDGGHTVSPDLEMSDSGEKNDPLDYRQKGDATCSKRDSQGRFVNPWTTWQFPSYSTILRLFLMEKNNSSVPSAKEVLDRELPVHEPYFVQNPDLCRQTGSSVRGTWLGHATVLVEMDGLVLLTDPVFSQRASPMAFMGPKRYRGPPCTVQQLPQVDAVVISHTHYDHLDADSVTALNARFGSDLHWFVPLGLAGWMQKTGCANVTELDWWTGSRIPGRDDFTVFCTPAQHWCKRSPLDDNRALWGSWTVVGPRNRFFFAGDTGYCSSFQEIGRHFGPFDLAAIPIGAYLPRGIMKSQHVDPEEAVQVHVDIKAKNSLAIHWGTFALAYEHYLEPPRRLREAMVNHGLNPDLFFTLGHGESCMINQDADPPI
;
A
#
# COMPACT_ATOMS: atom_id res chain seq x y z
N MET A 1 -12.29 32.63 39.57
CA MET A 1 -12.36 34.08 39.30
C MET A 1 -10.97 34.53 38.84
N LEU A 2 -10.69 34.40 37.54
CA LEU A 2 -9.75 35.23 36.76
C LEU A 2 -10.07 34.90 35.30
N VAL A 3 -10.79 35.81 34.65
CA VAL A 3 -11.33 35.66 33.30
C VAL A 3 -10.38 36.39 32.36
N LEU A 4 -9.61 35.65 31.57
CA LEU A 4 -8.93 36.22 30.41
C LEU A 4 -9.74 35.86 29.16
N ARG A 5 -10.68 36.77 28.84
CA ARG A 5 -11.24 36.92 27.51
C ARG A 5 -10.10 37.36 26.58
N CYS A 6 -9.86 36.62 25.50
CA CYS A 6 -9.20 37.18 24.33
C CYS A 6 -10.06 36.89 23.10
N SER A 7 -10.40 37.99 22.41
CA SER A 7 -11.41 38.09 21.37
C SER A 7 -10.97 37.42 20.06
N VAL A 8 -11.86 36.61 19.51
CA VAL A 8 -11.88 36.29 18.07
C VAL A 8 -12.49 37.50 17.37
N ASN A 9 -11.66 38.49 17.01
CA ASN A 9 -11.94 39.50 15.98
C ASN A 9 -10.76 40.49 15.90
N LYS A 10 -9.78 40.15 15.06
CA LYS A 10 -8.89 41.05 14.29
C LYS A 10 -7.79 40.20 13.66
N LEU A 11 -8.06 39.69 12.45
CA LEU A 11 -7.06 39.28 11.46
C LEU A 11 -7.77 39.20 10.10
N THR A 12 -8.28 40.35 9.67
CA THR A 12 -8.51 40.67 8.26
C THR A 12 -7.48 41.73 7.90
N ALA A 13 -6.76 41.50 6.80
CA ALA A 13 -5.72 42.33 6.18
C ALA A 13 -4.26 42.07 6.66
N ALA A 14 -3.68 40.98 6.15
CA ALA A 14 -2.33 40.91 5.58
C ALA A 14 -2.17 39.55 4.88
N CYS A 15 -1.55 39.52 3.71
CA CYS A 15 -1.37 38.39 2.78
C CYS A 15 -1.57 36.97 3.36
N LYS A 16 -2.62 36.28 2.91
CA LYS A 16 -2.82 34.84 3.13
C LYS A 16 -2.04 34.04 2.09
N PRO A 17 -1.21 33.06 2.44
CA PRO A 17 -1.22 31.81 1.70
C PRO A 17 -2.48 31.04 2.12
N SER A 18 -3.22 30.54 1.15
CA SER A 18 -4.32 29.60 1.37
C SER A 18 -3.79 28.36 2.10
N ILE A 19 -4.16 28.18 3.36
CA ILE A 19 -4.02 26.89 4.05
C ILE A 19 -4.94 25.91 3.31
N ASP A 20 -4.40 24.78 2.86
CA ASP A 20 -5.13 23.78 2.09
C ASP A 20 -6.00 22.95 3.05
N LEU A 21 -7.21 22.56 2.64
CA LEU A 21 -8.15 21.83 3.50
C LEU A 21 -7.71 20.37 3.75
N GLN A 22 -6.77 19.82 2.97
CA GLN A 22 -6.13 18.53 3.27
C GLN A 22 -5.33 18.57 4.58
N ASP A 23 -4.92 19.76 5.01
CA ASP A 23 -4.10 19.98 6.22
C ASP A 23 -4.91 19.73 7.48
N CYS A 24 -6.20 20.06 7.42
CA CYS A 24 -7.14 19.80 8.50
C CYS A 24 -7.43 18.31 8.66
N ILE A 25 -7.43 17.50 7.59
CA ILE A 25 -7.69 16.05 7.66
C ILE A 25 -6.52 15.34 8.35
N TYR A 26 -5.29 15.67 7.95
CA TYR A 26 -4.08 15.14 8.58
C TYR A 26 -3.99 15.56 10.05
N ILE A 27 -4.28 16.83 10.36
CA ILE A 27 -4.33 17.33 11.74
C ILE A 27 -5.49 16.67 12.51
N LEU A 28 -6.67 16.44 11.94
CA LEU A 28 -7.83 15.81 12.63
C LEU A 28 -7.63 14.31 12.90
N LEU A 29 -7.02 13.56 11.96
CA LEU A 29 -6.59 12.18 12.18
C LEU A 29 -5.53 12.09 13.29
N VAL A 30 -4.63 13.08 13.39
CA VAL A 30 -3.58 13.15 14.41
C VAL A 30 -4.06 13.69 15.77
N THR A 31 -5.13 14.51 15.83
CA THR A 31 -5.54 15.25 17.05
C THR A 31 -6.68 14.63 17.87
N SER A 32 -7.44 13.65 17.38
CA SER A 32 -8.60 13.09 18.10
C SER A 32 -8.26 12.04 19.17
N ARG A 33 -7.31 12.34 20.07
CA ARG A 33 -7.12 11.58 21.32
C ARG A 33 -6.76 12.50 22.46
N GLY A 34 -7.80 13.13 23.02
CA GLY A 34 -7.73 13.86 24.27
C GLY A 34 -9.10 13.99 24.90
N LYS A 35 -9.37 13.12 25.89
CA LYS A 35 -10.46 13.18 26.88
C LYS A 35 -11.85 12.69 26.42
N HIS A 36 -12.15 11.45 26.76
CA HIS A 36 -13.47 11.11 27.30
C HIS A 36 -13.29 10.64 28.74
N ASN A 37 -13.45 11.57 29.68
CA ASN A 37 -13.75 11.26 31.06
C ASN A 37 -15.17 11.75 31.34
N GLU A 38 -15.91 10.93 32.08
CA GLU A 38 -17.33 11.04 32.39
C GLU A 38 -17.76 12.43 32.88
N ARG A 39 -18.89 12.92 32.34
CA ARG A 39 -20.01 13.51 33.10
C ARG A 39 -21.16 13.86 32.17
N ARG A 40 -22.30 13.20 32.40
CA ARG A 40 -23.61 13.50 31.81
C ARG A 40 -24.02 14.95 32.13
N ALA A 41 -24.38 15.71 31.10
CA ALA A 41 -25.27 16.86 31.24
C ALA A 41 -26.41 16.70 30.21
N ARG A 42 -27.64 16.53 30.72
CA ARG A 42 -28.86 16.52 29.92
C ARG A 42 -29.08 17.93 29.36
N ALA A 43 -29.08 18.08 28.04
CA ALA A 43 -29.69 19.23 27.38
C ALA A 43 -31.02 18.77 26.78
N VAL A 44 -32.12 19.23 27.38
CA VAL A 44 -33.47 19.12 26.84
C VAL A 44 -33.57 20.14 25.71
N VAL A 45 -33.71 19.68 24.46
CA VAL A 45 -34.08 20.52 23.33
C VAL A 45 -35.47 20.10 22.89
N THR A 46 -36.44 20.95 23.21
CA THR A 46 -37.82 20.85 22.71
C THR A 46 -37.84 21.32 21.25
N ALA A 47 -38.08 20.40 20.32
CA ALA A 47 -38.41 20.74 18.93
C ALA A 47 -39.89 20.46 18.67
N ARG A 48 -40.65 21.51 18.29
CA ARG A 48 -42.01 21.39 17.74
C ARG A 48 -41.92 20.95 16.27
N PRO A 49 -42.82 20.08 15.77
CA PRO A 49 -42.80 19.64 14.38
C PRO A 49 -43.60 20.61 13.48
N PRO A 50 -43.22 20.80 12.20
CA PRO A 50 -44.16 21.29 11.21
C PRO A 50 -44.97 20.11 10.66
N GLN A 51 -46.29 20.25 10.75
CA GLN A 51 -47.27 19.44 10.05
C GLN A 51 -47.29 19.84 8.57
N HIS A 52 -47.26 18.89 7.63
CA HIS A 52 -48.07 18.95 6.40
C HIS A 52 -48.25 17.55 5.80
N ARG A 53 -49.50 17.24 5.46
CA ARG A 53 -50.01 15.95 4.95
C ARG A 53 -50.10 15.94 3.42
N TYR A 54 -49.64 14.81 2.85
CA TYR A 54 -50.10 14.03 1.68
C TYR A 54 -50.50 14.68 0.34
N LYS A 55 -49.96 14.09 -0.74
CA LYS A 55 -50.78 13.46 -1.81
C LYS A 55 -49.98 12.39 -2.56
N LEU A 56 -50.39 11.13 -2.38
CA LEU A 56 -50.09 10.00 -3.26
C LEU A 56 -50.81 10.20 -4.60
N ARG A 57 -50.14 9.92 -5.71
CA ARG A 57 -50.79 9.67 -7.01
C ARG A 57 -50.09 8.50 -7.69
N LEU A 58 -50.83 7.40 -7.78
CA LEU A 58 -50.56 6.24 -8.64
C LEU A 58 -50.68 6.66 -10.11
N GLN A 59 -49.78 6.16 -10.95
CA GLN A 59 -50.07 5.97 -12.37
C GLN A 59 -49.38 4.69 -12.85
N GLU A 60 -50.22 3.71 -13.18
CA GLU A 60 -49.89 2.59 -14.05
C GLU A 60 -49.77 3.08 -15.49
N SER A 61 -48.85 2.50 -16.26
CA SER A 61 -49.10 2.21 -17.67
C SER A 61 -48.25 1.03 -18.15
N HIS A 62 -48.97 0.07 -18.74
CA HIS A 62 -48.48 -1.08 -19.48
C HIS A 62 -47.72 -0.66 -20.75
N SER A 63 -46.77 -1.49 -21.22
CA SER A 63 -46.81 -2.10 -22.58
C SER A 63 -45.63 -3.06 -22.86
N ARG A 64 -45.97 -4.36 -22.89
CA ARG A 64 -45.60 -5.50 -23.77
C ARG A 64 -44.23 -5.55 -24.52
N CYS A 65 -43.47 -6.61 -24.17
CA CYS A 65 -43.01 -7.76 -24.98
C CYS A 65 -42.69 -7.62 -26.49
N PHE A 66 -41.49 -8.09 -26.89
CA PHE A 66 -41.30 -9.11 -27.95
C PHE A 66 -39.99 -9.92 -27.76
N CYS A 67 -40.04 -11.21 -28.08
CA CYS A 67 -39.01 -12.25 -27.93
C CYS A 67 -38.14 -12.46 -29.19
N SER A 68 -37.03 -13.21 -29.01
CA SER A 68 -36.41 -14.25 -29.90
C SER A 68 -34.89 -14.00 -30.07
N ALA A 69 -33.94 -14.80 -29.56
CA ALA A 69 -33.62 -16.24 -29.70
C ALA A 69 -32.85 -16.63 -30.98
N ALA A 70 -31.84 -17.50 -30.78
CA ALA A 70 -30.97 -18.24 -31.72
C ALA A 70 -29.86 -17.42 -32.43
N GLY A 71 -28.61 -17.87 -32.60
CA GLY A 71 -28.00 -19.20 -32.53
C GLY A 71 -27.25 -19.47 -33.85
N GLY A 72 -25.96 -19.87 -33.81
CA GLY A 72 -25.28 -20.39 -35.02
C GLY A 72 -23.76 -20.19 -35.09
N ARG A 73 -23.01 -21.27 -34.81
CA ARG A 73 -21.61 -21.49 -35.24
C ARG A 73 -21.60 -21.74 -36.77
N LYS A 74 -20.54 -21.52 -37.55
CA LYS A 74 -19.31 -22.34 -37.77
C LYS A 74 -18.64 -21.87 -39.12
N PRO A 75 -17.53 -22.45 -39.66
CA PRO A 75 -16.26 -21.74 -39.84
C PRO A 75 -15.63 -21.86 -41.27
N MET A 76 -14.33 -21.50 -41.36
CA MET A 76 -13.27 -21.96 -42.30
C MET A 76 -13.25 -21.44 -43.74
N ALA A 77 -12.09 -20.90 -44.16
CA ALA A 77 -11.20 -21.59 -45.11
C ALA A 77 -9.83 -20.87 -45.25
N GLU A 78 -8.76 -21.67 -45.12
CA GLU A 78 -7.36 -21.38 -45.45
C GLU A 78 -7.13 -21.31 -46.98
N GLY A 79 -6.01 -20.74 -47.43
CA GLY A 79 -5.54 -20.92 -48.81
C GLY A 79 -4.40 -19.98 -49.26
N PRO A 80 -3.16 -20.45 -49.47
CA PRO A 80 -1.93 -19.67 -49.62
C PRO A 80 -1.43 -19.56 -51.08
N PHE A 81 -0.56 -18.59 -51.43
CA PHE A 81 0.39 -18.67 -52.57
C PHE A 81 1.50 -17.60 -52.35
N VAL A 82 2.70 -17.97 -51.90
CA VAL A 82 3.91 -18.41 -52.65
C VAL A 82 4.66 -17.26 -53.35
N CYS A 83 5.92 -17.14 -52.95
CA CYS A 83 7.01 -16.33 -53.50
C CYS A 83 7.42 -16.77 -54.91
N GLU A 84 7.92 -15.83 -55.72
CA GLU A 84 9.01 -16.15 -56.64
C GLU A 84 9.89 -14.92 -56.92
N ASP A 85 11.20 -15.18 -56.83
CA ASP A 85 12.30 -14.30 -57.14
C ASP A 85 12.43 -14.01 -58.64
N SER A 86 12.88 -12.81 -59.00
CA SER A 86 13.67 -12.63 -60.22
C SER A 86 14.69 -11.51 -60.08
N LYS A 87 15.95 -11.93 -60.21
CA LYS A 87 17.19 -11.16 -60.31
C LYS A 87 17.30 -10.38 -61.64
N LEU A 88 17.87 -9.17 -61.61
CA LEU A 88 19.10 -8.68 -62.31
C LEU A 88 19.08 -7.19 -62.71
N ASP A 89 20.30 -6.66 -62.65
CA ASP A 89 20.89 -5.45 -63.27
C ASP A 89 20.68 -4.05 -62.68
N GLY A 90 21.72 -3.59 -61.96
CA GLY A 90 22.77 -2.77 -62.58
C GLY A 90 22.44 -1.30 -62.86
N GLY A 91 22.84 -0.41 -61.95
CA GLY A 91 22.88 1.03 -62.23
C GLY A 91 23.42 1.85 -61.07
N HIS A 92 24.62 2.41 -61.26
CA HIS A 92 25.25 3.39 -60.36
C HIS A 92 24.36 4.60 -60.10
N THR A 93 24.11 4.92 -58.83
CA THR A 93 23.76 6.28 -58.40
C THR A 93 24.41 6.61 -57.05
N VAL A 94 24.98 7.81 -57.07
CA VAL A 94 25.71 8.55 -56.04
C VAL A 94 24.96 8.59 -54.70
N SER A 95 25.64 8.20 -53.62
CA SER A 95 25.19 8.37 -52.24
C SER A 95 25.19 9.85 -51.84
N PRO A 96 24.10 10.40 -51.28
CA PRO A 96 24.19 11.45 -50.30
C PRO A 96 24.28 10.80 -48.92
N ASP A 97 25.29 11.20 -48.14
CA ASP A 97 25.43 10.87 -46.73
C ASP A 97 24.17 11.33 -45.98
N LEU A 98 23.26 10.39 -45.76
CA LEU A 98 22.22 10.49 -44.74
C LEU A 98 22.88 10.07 -43.44
N GLU A 99 23.26 11.06 -42.63
CA GLU A 99 23.43 10.88 -41.19
C GLU A 99 22.12 10.30 -40.64
N MET A 100 22.08 8.97 -40.57
CA MET A 100 21.16 8.24 -39.72
C MET A 100 21.58 8.58 -38.30
N SER A 101 20.92 9.59 -37.73
CA SER A 101 20.82 9.72 -36.29
C SER A 101 20.17 8.44 -35.76
N ASP A 102 21.01 7.51 -35.35
CA ASP A 102 20.63 6.38 -34.51
C ASP A 102 20.22 6.97 -33.15
N SER A 103 19.00 7.53 -33.08
CA SER A 103 18.27 7.65 -31.82
C SER A 103 17.77 6.25 -31.47
N GLY A 104 18.69 5.33 -31.24
CA GLY A 104 18.42 4.08 -30.58
C GLY A 104 17.95 4.44 -29.17
N GLU A 105 16.64 4.57 -28.98
CA GLU A 105 16.03 4.41 -27.67
C GLU A 105 16.48 3.04 -27.16
N LYS A 106 17.55 3.03 -26.37
CA LYS A 106 18.01 1.83 -25.69
C LYS A 106 16.86 1.42 -24.77
N ASN A 107 16.13 0.38 -25.18
CA ASN A 107 15.12 -0.22 -24.33
C ASN A 107 15.80 -0.66 -23.03
N ASP A 108 15.46 0.00 -21.93
CA ASP A 108 15.97 -0.37 -20.61
C ASP A 108 15.20 -1.62 -20.17
N PRO A 109 15.85 -2.78 -20.02
CA PRO A 109 15.17 -4.02 -19.64
C PRO A 109 14.48 -3.93 -18.27
N LEU A 110 14.83 -2.93 -17.46
CA LEU A 110 14.24 -2.67 -16.15
C LEU A 110 13.13 -1.61 -16.20
N ASP A 111 12.78 -1.08 -17.37
CA ASP A 111 11.68 -0.13 -17.55
C ASP A 111 10.52 -0.77 -18.33
N TYR A 112 9.53 -1.25 -17.59
CA TYR A 112 8.36 -1.91 -18.17
C TYR A 112 7.35 -0.93 -18.78
N ARG A 113 7.52 0.39 -18.59
CA ARG A 113 6.65 1.41 -19.23
C ARG A 113 6.77 1.38 -20.75
N GLN A 114 7.93 0.96 -21.24
CA GLN A 114 8.25 0.88 -22.68
C GLN A 114 7.49 -0.25 -23.41
N LYS A 115 6.90 -1.20 -22.66
CA LYS A 115 6.13 -2.32 -23.25
C LYS A 115 4.71 -1.93 -23.67
N GLY A 116 4.24 -0.73 -23.31
CA GLY A 116 2.99 -0.13 -23.79
C GLY A 116 1.70 -0.64 -23.13
N ASP A 117 1.77 -1.66 -22.27
CA ASP A 117 0.63 -2.27 -21.59
C ASP A 117 0.59 -2.02 -20.07
N ALA A 118 1.54 -1.22 -19.55
CA ALA A 118 1.67 -0.89 -18.14
C ALA A 118 1.06 0.48 -17.80
N THR A 119 0.33 0.57 -16.68
CA THR A 119 -0.27 1.83 -16.21
C THR A 119 0.79 2.81 -15.67
N CYS A 120 1.15 3.83 -16.45
CA CYS A 120 2.15 4.82 -16.03
C CYS A 120 1.64 5.79 -14.95
N SER A 121 2.56 6.24 -14.07
CA SER A 121 2.30 7.32 -13.13
C SER A 121 2.04 8.65 -13.89
N LYS A 122 1.25 9.54 -13.28
CA LYS A 122 0.88 10.83 -13.88
C LYS A 122 0.95 11.93 -12.84
N ARG A 123 1.23 13.15 -13.29
CA ARG A 123 1.20 14.36 -12.46
C ARG A 123 0.16 15.36 -12.99
N ASP A 124 -0.44 16.12 -12.10
CA ASP A 124 -1.29 17.25 -12.45
C ASP A 124 -0.45 18.49 -12.84
N SER A 125 -1.13 19.59 -13.21
CA SER A 125 -0.48 20.86 -13.58
C SER A 125 0.31 21.51 -12.44
N GLN A 126 0.14 21.07 -11.19
CA GLN A 126 0.87 21.54 -10.02
C GLN A 126 2.06 20.62 -9.67
N GLY A 127 2.29 19.57 -10.47
CA GLY A 127 3.35 18.59 -10.28
C GLY A 127 3.03 17.52 -9.23
N ARG A 128 1.78 17.42 -8.77
CA ARG A 128 1.34 16.40 -7.80
C ARG A 128 0.97 15.12 -8.52
N PHE A 129 1.34 13.98 -7.97
CA PHE A 129 0.92 12.69 -8.50
C PHE A 129 -0.58 12.48 -8.38
N VAL A 130 -1.18 11.81 -9.37
CA VAL A 130 -2.61 11.52 -9.43
C VAL A 130 -2.86 10.04 -9.67
N ASN A 131 -3.93 9.52 -9.06
CA ASN A 131 -4.39 8.17 -9.33
C ASN A 131 -5.01 8.09 -10.73
N PRO A 132 -4.59 7.14 -11.59
CA PRO A 132 -5.14 6.97 -12.93
C PRO A 132 -6.46 6.18 -12.96
N TRP A 133 -6.83 5.50 -11.88
CA TRP A 133 -8.00 4.60 -11.84
C TRP A 133 -9.29 5.32 -11.47
N THR A 134 -10.39 4.94 -12.10
CA THR A 134 -11.74 5.46 -11.83
C THR A 134 -12.29 5.04 -10.45
N THR A 135 -11.71 4.00 -9.86
CA THR A 135 -11.95 3.54 -8.49
C THR A 135 -11.43 4.54 -7.44
N TRP A 136 -10.53 5.45 -7.81
CA TRP A 136 -10.07 6.51 -6.93
C TRP A 136 -11.13 7.58 -6.75
N GLN A 137 -11.59 7.72 -5.50
CA GLN A 137 -12.48 8.78 -5.08
C GLN A 137 -11.93 9.37 -3.79
N PHE A 138 -11.48 10.63 -3.84
CA PHE A 138 -11.09 11.32 -2.62
C PHE A 138 -12.36 11.69 -1.85
N PRO A 139 -12.49 11.31 -0.57
CA PRO A 139 -13.68 11.62 0.21
C PRO A 139 -13.88 13.14 0.30
N SER A 140 -15.12 13.60 0.09
CA SER A 140 -15.43 15.02 0.20
C SER A 140 -15.29 15.49 1.65
N TYR A 141 -14.99 16.77 1.84
CA TYR A 141 -14.83 17.37 3.16
C TYR A 141 -16.04 17.18 4.09
N SER A 142 -17.25 17.25 3.53
CA SER A 142 -18.49 17.00 4.29
C SER A 142 -18.57 15.55 4.78
N THR A 143 -18.07 14.60 3.99
CA THR A 143 -18.03 13.18 4.35
C THR A 143 -17.03 12.94 5.47
N ILE A 144 -15.85 13.56 5.40
CA ILE A 144 -14.83 13.47 6.45
C ILE A 144 -15.29 14.14 7.75
N LEU A 145 -15.89 15.33 7.66
CA LEU A 145 -16.45 16.00 8.84
C LEU A 145 -17.57 15.16 9.47
N ARG A 146 -18.44 14.56 8.66
CA ARG A 146 -19.49 13.65 9.11
C ARG A 146 -18.93 12.42 9.82
N LEU A 147 -17.85 11.83 9.30
CA LEU A 147 -17.13 10.74 9.96
C LEU A 147 -16.75 11.14 11.39
N PHE A 148 -16.03 12.25 11.54
CA PHE A 148 -15.56 12.71 12.85
C PHE A 148 -16.68 13.05 13.83
N LEU A 149 -17.82 13.56 13.34
CA LEU A 149 -18.92 14.01 14.19
C LEU A 149 -19.98 12.94 14.49
N MET A 150 -20.22 12.01 13.57
CA MET A 150 -21.42 11.16 13.58
C MET A 150 -21.11 9.67 13.57
N GLU A 151 -19.95 9.24 13.08
CA GLU A 151 -19.63 7.82 13.08
C GLU A 151 -19.05 7.38 14.43
N LYS A 152 -19.58 6.25 14.89
CA LYS A 152 -19.11 5.63 16.12
C LYS A 152 -17.80 4.90 15.83
N ASN A 153 -16.73 5.29 16.51
CA ASN A 153 -15.51 4.51 16.53
C ASN A 153 -15.80 3.13 17.15
N ASN A 154 -15.66 2.07 16.34
CA ASN A 154 -15.88 0.68 16.77
C ASN A 154 -14.55 -0.09 16.91
N SER A 155 -13.39 0.59 16.93
CA SER A 155 -12.08 -0.05 17.00
C SER A 155 -11.92 -0.95 18.22
N SER A 156 -12.60 -0.61 19.32
CA SER A 156 -12.76 -1.43 20.53
C SER A 156 -11.44 -2.00 21.09
N VAL A 157 -10.33 -1.29 20.90
CA VAL A 157 -9.01 -1.70 21.40
C VAL A 157 -9.05 -1.69 22.92
N PRO A 158 -8.79 -2.84 23.59
CA PRO A 158 -8.75 -2.91 25.04
C PRO A 158 -7.66 -2.02 25.62
N SER A 159 -7.96 -1.35 26.73
CA SER A 159 -6.95 -0.64 27.51
C SER A 159 -6.13 -1.57 28.41
N ALA A 160 -6.70 -2.72 28.78
CA ALA A 160 -6.06 -3.72 29.63
C ALA A 160 -4.97 -4.47 28.88
N LYS A 161 -3.75 -4.50 29.46
CA LYS A 161 -2.60 -5.16 28.87
C LYS A 161 -2.80 -6.67 28.78
N GLU A 162 -3.45 -7.27 29.77
CA GLU A 162 -3.67 -8.72 29.89
C GLU A 162 -4.55 -9.24 28.75
N VAL A 163 -5.55 -8.45 28.33
CA VAL A 163 -6.40 -8.78 27.18
C VAL A 163 -5.60 -8.69 25.90
N LEU A 164 -4.82 -7.61 25.71
CA LEU A 164 -3.98 -7.46 24.52
C LEU A 164 -2.89 -8.53 24.43
N ASP A 165 -2.29 -8.94 25.55
CA ASP A 165 -1.26 -9.99 25.58
C ASP A 165 -1.86 -11.37 25.27
N ARG A 166 -3.12 -11.61 25.63
CA ARG A 166 -3.83 -12.85 25.30
C ARG A 166 -4.25 -12.91 23.83
N GLU A 167 -4.81 -11.83 23.30
CA GLU A 167 -5.39 -11.81 21.94
C GLU A 167 -4.35 -11.48 20.85
N LEU A 168 -3.34 -10.67 21.18
CA LEU A 168 -2.27 -10.23 20.28
C LEU A 168 -0.93 -10.29 21.02
N PRO A 169 -0.43 -11.50 21.31
CA PRO A 169 0.87 -11.68 21.94
C PRO A 169 1.98 -11.07 21.09
N VAL A 170 2.99 -10.52 21.77
CA VAL A 170 4.24 -10.04 21.16
C VAL A 170 5.32 -11.06 21.50
N HIS A 171 5.80 -11.74 20.47
CA HIS A 171 6.83 -12.76 20.51
C HIS A 171 8.19 -12.12 20.28
N GLU A 172 9.20 -12.65 20.94
CA GLU A 172 10.58 -12.33 20.58
C GLU A 172 10.93 -13.03 19.25
N PRO A 173 11.43 -12.30 18.23
CA PRO A 173 11.74 -12.91 16.94
C PRO A 173 12.84 -13.95 17.03
N TYR A 174 12.75 -14.99 16.20
CA TYR A 174 13.68 -16.12 16.24
C TYR A 174 15.16 -15.70 16.13
N PHE A 175 15.46 -14.65 15.35
CA PHE A 175 16.83 -14.17 15.11
C PHE A 175 17.46 -13.48 16.33
N VAL A 176 16.67 -13.13 17.35
CA VAL A 176 17.21 -12.63 18.63
C VAL A 176 17.85 -13.78 19.41
N GLN A 177 17.22 -14.96 19.37
CA GLN A 177 17.68 -16.15 20.07
C GLN A 177 18.66 -16.98 19.22
N ASN A 178 18.44 -17.02 17.92
CA ASN A 178 19.16 -17.86 16.96
C ASN A 178 19.63 -17.03 15.75
N PRO A 179 20.52 -16.03 15.95
CA PRO A 179 20.96 -15.13 14.88
C PRO A 179 21.64 -15.87 13.73
N ASP A 180 22.30 -17.00 14.01
CA ASP A 180 23.01 -17.79 13.00
C ASP A 180 22.07 -18.40 11.95
N LEU A 181 20.78 -18.60 12.27
CA LEU A 181 19.78 -19.12 11.33
C LEU A 181 19.30 -18.09 10.29
N CYS A 182 19.69 -16.81 10.44
CA CYS A 182 19.37 -15.79 9.47
C CYS A 182 20.05 -16.08 8.13
N ARG A 183 19.35 -15.82 7.01
CA ARG A 183 19.74 -16.16 5.63
C ARG A 183 19.84 -17.65 5.31
N GLN A 184 19.63 -18.54 6.28
CA GLN A 184 19.62 -19.98 6.07
C GLN A 184 18.22 -20.46 5.64
N THR A 185 17.74 -20.00 4.48
CA THR A 185 16.42 -20.37 3.94
C THR A 185 16.47 -21.44 2.85
N GLY A 186 17.64 -21.73 2.28
CA GLY A 186 17.77 -22.68 1.18
C GLY A 186 16.97 -22.21 -0.05
N SER A 187 16.04 -23.05 -0.53
CA SER A 187 15.06 -22.70 -1.57
C SER A 187 13.89 -21.87 -1.04
N SER A 188 13.67 -21.83 0.28
CA SER A 188 12.48 -21.27 0.92
C SER A 188 12.51 -19.75 1.06
N VAL A 189 11.33 -19.16 1.33
CA VAL A 189 11.17 -17.77 1.78
C VAL A 189 10.75 -17.76 3.25
N ARG A 190 11.33 -16.86 4.06
CA ARG A 190 10.89 -16.63 5.44
C ARG A 190 10.37 -15.22 5.61
N GLY A 191 9.18 -15.07 6.17
CA GLY A 191 8.62 -13.77 6.55
C GLY A 191 8.50 -13.68 8.07
N THR A 192 8.98 -12.59 8.66
CA THR A 192 8.81 -12.27 10.09
C THR A 192 8.01 -10.98 10.22
N TRP A 193 6.84 -11.04 10.87
CA TRP A 193 5.99 -9.87 11.02
C TRP A 193 6.39 -9.03 12.23
N LEU A 194 6.96 -7.85 12.02
CA LEU A 194 7.39 -6.95 13.10
C LEU A 194 6.29 -5.97 13.55
N GLY A 195 5.08 -6.18 13.04
CA GLY A 195 3.90 -5.37 13.29
C GLY A 195 3.64 -4.35 12.19
N HIS A 196 2.37 -3.97 12.06
CA HIS A 196 1.86 -3.05 11.03
C HIS A 196 2.27 -3.51 9.62
N ALA A 197 2.85 -2.64 8.80
CA ALA A 197 3.41 -2.95 7.49
C ALA A 197 4.89 -3.36 7.52
N THR A 198 5.49 -3.50 8.71
CA THR A 198 6.90 -3.90 8.85
C THR A 198 7.07 -5.41 8.81
N VAL A 199 7.70 -5.91 7.76
CA VAL A 199 8.03 -7.32 7.57
C VAL A 199 9.52 -7.45 7.27
N LEU A 200 10.21 -8.33 8.00
CA LEU A 200 11.54 -8.79 7.63
C LEU A 200 11.40 -10.03 6.75
N VAL A 201 11.88 -9.96 5.51
CA VAL A 201 11.80 -11.03 4.52
C VAL A 201 13.19 -11.56 4.23
N GLU A 202 13.32 -12.88 4.26
CA GLU A 202 14.55 -13.59 3.92
C GLU A 202 14.29 -14.52 2.74
N MET A 203 15.02 -14.33 1.65
CA MET A 203 14.89 -15.13 0.43
C MET A 203 16.22 -15.16 -0.32
N ASP A 204 16.63 -16.32 -0.81
CA ASP A 204 17.85 -16.46 -1.63
C ASP A 204 19.12 -15.83 -1.02
N GLY A 205 19.19 -15.75 0.31
CA GLY A 205 20.30 -15.13 1.05
C GLY A 205 20.20 -13.59 1.22
N LEU A 206 19.18 -12.95 0.64
CA LEU A 206 18.82 -11.55 0.86
C LEU A 206 17.99 -11.38 2.14
N VAL A 207 18.25 -10.31 2.90
CA VAL A 207 17.39 -9.83 3.99
C VAL A 207 16.82 -8.46 3.62
N LEU A 208 15.50 -8.39 3.42
CA LEU A 208 14.75 -7.19 3.07
C LEU A 208 13.87 -6.76 4.24
N LEU A 209 13.71 -5.45 4.44
CA LEU A 209 12.77 -4.89 5.42
C LEU A 209 11.78 -3.95 4.74
N THR A 210 10.48 -4.10 5.02
CA THR A 210 9.43 -3.24 4.47
C THR A 210 9.01 -2.18 5.48
N ASP A 211 8.76 -0.93 5.06
CA ASP A 211 8.13 0.14 5.85
C ASP A 211 8.43 0.11 7.36
N PRO A 212 9.71 0.28 7.76
CA PRO A 212 10.12 0.04 9.14
C PRO A 212 9.62 1.10 10.11
N VAL A 213 8.77 0.69 11.06
CA VAL A 213 8.28 1.54 12.15
C VAL A 213 8.49 0.88 13.52
N PHE A 214 9.56 1.30 14.19
CA PHE A 214 9.93 0.90 15.55
C PHE A 214 9.48 1.90 16.62
N SER A 215 9.04 3.10 16.21
CA SER A 215 8.53 4.12 17.12
C SER A 215 7.20 3.74 17.77
N GLN A 216 6.92 4.38 18.91
CA GLN A 216 5.66 4.21 19.65
C GLN A 216 4.47 4.93 19.00
N ARG A 217 4.74 5.98 18.22
CA ARG A 217 3.72 6.78 17.54
C ARG A 217 4.06 6.98 16.07
N ALA A 218 3.05 6.90 15.22
CA ALA A 218 3.13 7.31 13.83
C ALA A 218 2.66 8.77 13.73
N SER A 219 3.57 9.71 14.01
CA SER A 219 3.23 11.14 14.08
C SER A 219 4.47 12.02 14.00
N PRO A 220 4.38 13.26 13.48
CA PRO A 220 5.46 14.25 13.58
C PRO A 220 5.67 14.76 15.02
N MET A 221 4.74 14.47 15.94
CA MET A 221 4.78 14.95 17.32
C MET A 221 4.80 13.78 18.30
N ALA A 222 5.75 13.79 19.24
CA ALA A 222 5.89 12.72 20.23
C ALA A 222 4.68 12.57 21.20
N PHE A 223 3.88 13.63 21.37
CA PHE A 223 2.76 13.66 22.32
C PHE A 223 1.38 13.47 21.67
N MET A 224 1.27 13.54 20.34
CA MET A 224 0.00 13.56 19.61
C MET A 224 0.04 12.59 18.42
N GLY A 225 -1.09 12.14 17.92
CA GLY A 225 -1.19 11.15 16.85
C GLY A 225 -1.32 9.70 17.31
N PRO A 226 -1.52 8.76 16.39
CA PRO A 226 -1.78 7.36 16.69
C PRO A 226 -0.60 6.72 17.43
N LYS A 227 -0.88 6.18 18.62
CA LYS A 227 0.06 5.36 19.39
C LYS A 227 -0.24 3.89 19.11
N ARG A 228 0.78 3.09 18.85
CA ARG A 228 0.62 1.63 18.71
C ARG A 228 0.13 1.03 20.02
N TYR A 229 -0.77 0.06 19.93
CA TYR A 229 -1.24 -0.69 21.11
C TYR A 229 -0.46 -1.98 21.33
N ARG A 230 0.28 -2.47 20.33
CA ARG A 230 1.32 -3.51 20.45
C ARG A 230 2.67 -2.93 20.07
N GLY A 231 3.67 -3.09 20.93
CA GLY A 231 5.03 -2.61 20.70
C GLY A 231 5.74 -3.37 19.59
N PRO A 232 6.86 -2.86 19.06
CA PRO A 232 7.69 -3.64 18.16
C PRO A 232 8.26 -4.86 18.91
N PRO A 233 8.34 -6.04 18.28
CA PRO A 233 8.83 -7.26 18.93
C PRO A 233 10.34 -7.28 19.16
N CYS A 234 11.09 -6.39 18.50
CA CYS A 234 12.52 -6.21 18.71
C CYS A 234 12.93 -4.74 18.52
N THR A 235 14.15 -4.40 18.93
CA THR A 235 14.77 -3.10 18.64
C THR A 235 15.48 -3.11 17.29
N VAL A 236 15.81 -1.92 16.78
CA VAL A 236 16.66 -1.79 15.59
C VAL A 236 18.02 -2.45 15.79
N GLN A 237 18.57 -2.50 17.02
CA GLN A 237 19.86 -3.14 17.32
C GLN A 237 19.79 -4.68 17.30
N GLN A 238 18.60 -5.26 17.49
CA GLN A 238 18.39 -6.71 17.50
C GLN A 238 18.12 -7.29 16.11
N LEU A 239 17.88 -6.47 15.08
CA LEU A 239 17.71 -6.97 13.72
C LEU A 239 18.98 -7.71 13.23
N PRO A 240 18.84 -8.69 12.32
CA PRO A 240 20.01 -9.20 11.60
C PRO A 240 20.59 -8.14 10.65
N GLN A 241 21.66 -8.47 9.92
CA GLN A 241 22.14 -7.61 8.84
C GLN A 241 21.05 -7.48 7.77
N VAL A 242 20.57 -6.27 7.54
CA VAL A 242 19.56 -5.95 6.51
C VAL A 242 20.28 -5.44 5.27
N ASP A 243 19.97 -6.01 4.12
CA ASP A 243 20.59 -5.65 2.84
C ASP A 243 19.85 -4.48 2.17
N ALA A 244 18.53 -4.49 2.25
CA ALA A 244 17.70 -3.45 1.65
C ALA A 244 16.44 -3.13 2.48
N VAL A 245 16.01 -1.87 2.39
CA VAL A 245 14.69 -1.42 2.85
C VAL A 245 13.89 -0.93 1.65
N VAL A 246 12.61 -1.27 1.60
CA VAL A 246 11.63 -0.66 0.67
C VAL A 246 10.65 0.21 1.44
N ILE A 247 10.41 1.43 0.95
CA ILE A 247 9.40 2.35 1.48
C ILE A 247 8.24 2.44 0.48
N SER A 248 7.02 2.10 0.88
CA SER A 248 5.86 2.16 -0.02
C SER A 248 5.40 3.60 -0.28
N HIS A 249 5.33 4.43 0.75
CA HIS A 249 4.82 5.80 0.67
C HIS A 249 5.21 6.63 1.90
N THR A 250 4.74 7.88 1.96
CA THR A 250 5.27 8.86 2.92
C THR A 250 4.52 8.95 4.25
N HIS A 251 3.42 8.23 4.50
CA HIS A 251 2.69 8.36 5.76
C HIS A 251 3.53 7.92 6.96
N TYR A 252 3.22 8.47 8.14
CA TYR A 252 4.08 8.36 9.33
C TYR A 252 4.12 6.94 9.94
N ASP A 253 3.14 6.11 9.61
CA ASP A 253 3.07 4.70 9.98
C ASP A 253 3.77 3.78 8.97
N HIS A 254 4.36 4.34 7.90
CA HIS A 254 5.16 3.61 6.91
C HIS A 254 6.58 4.19 6.74
N LEU A 255 6.72 5.50 6.98
CA LEU A 255 7.98 6.24 6.96
C LEU A 255 8.21 6.96 8.29
N ASP A 256 8.81 6.23 9.23
CA ASP A 256 9.14 6.73 10.56
C ASP A 256 10.58 7.28 10.61
N ALA A 257 10.72 8.58 10.91
CA ALA A 257 12.00 9.27 10.86
C ALA A 257 13.01 8.72 11.89
N ASP A 258 12.53 8.32 13.06
CA ASP A 258 13.37 7.75 14.12
C ASP A 258 13.88 6.36 13.71
N SER A 259 13.02 5.53 13.09
CA SER A 259 13.41 4.24 12.52
C SER A 259 14.44 4.38 11.40
N VAL A 260 14.21 5.31 10.46
CA VAL A 260 15.16 5.60 9.38
C VAL A 260 16.52 6.04 9.94
N THR A 261 16.51 6.96 10.90
CA THR A 261 17.74 7.45 11.55
C THR A 261 18.47 6.32 12.27
N ALA A 262 17.77 5.49 13.03
CA ALA A 262 18.36 4.38 13.78
C ALA A 262 18.93 3.29 12.86
N LEU A 263 18.22 2.95 11.78
CA LEU A 263 18.68 1.98 10.78
C LEU A 263 19.92 2.48 10.05
N ASN A 264 19.89 3.73 9.58
CA ASN A 264 21.03 4.34 8.90
C ASN A 264 22.24 4.49 9.83
N ALA A 265 22.03 4.85 11.10
CA ALA A 265 23.11 4.90 12.08
C ALA A 265 23.73 3.52 12.37
N ARG A 266 22.94 2.44 12.29
CA ARG A 266 23.41 1.08 12.53
C ARG A 266 24.13 0.48 11.33
N PHE A 267 23.54 0.56 10.14
CA PHE A 267 24.00 -0.16 8.95
C PHE A 267 24.77 0.72 7.96
N GLY A 268 24.62 2.04 8.03
CA GLY A 268 25.35 2.98 7.18
C GLY A 268 25.16 2.69 5.68
N SER A 269 26.27 2.63 4.95
CA SER A 269 26.29 2.38 3.51
C SER A 269 25.92 0.96 3.10
N ASP A 270 25.99 0.00 4.03
CA ASP A 270 25.69 -1.41 3.75
C ASP A 270 24.19 -1.65 3.58
N LEU A 271 23.35 -0.71 4.03
CA LEU A 271 21.91 -0.73 3.84
C LEU A 271 21.52 0.11 2.62
N HIS A 272 20.83 -0.52 1.67
CA HIS A 272 20.27 0.17 0.52
C HIS A 272 18.79 0.55 0.73
N TRP A 273 18.40 1.76 0.37
CA TRP A 273 17.02 2.23 0.49
C TRP A 273 16.37 2.37 -0.89
N PHE A 274 15.28 1.64 -1.12
CA PHE A 274 14.42 1.81 -2.29
C PHE A 274 13.20 2.64 -1.91
N VAL A 275 12.99 3.74 -2.63
CA VAL A 275 11.91 4.69 -2.35
C VAL A 275 11.16 5.10 -3.63
N PRO A 276 9.89 5.52 -3.53
CA PRO A 276 9.14 6.00 -4.68
C PRO A 276 9.62 7.38 -5.13
N LEU A 277 9.39 7.71 -6.40
CA LEU A 277 9.75 8.97 -7.03
C LEU A 277 9.31 10.21 -6.23
N GLY A 278 10.25 11.11 -5.92
CA GLY A 278 10.06 12.33 -5.13
C GLY A 278 10.44 12.23 -3.64
N LEU A 279 10.97 11.09 -3.18
CA LEU A 279 11.32 10.86 -1.77
C LEU A 279 12.84 10.85 -1.50
N ALA A 280 13.70 10.74 -2.51
CA ALA A 280 15.16 10.70 -2.34
C ALA A 280 15.70 11.87 -1.52
N GLY A 281 15.23 13.09 -1.80
CA GLY A 281 15.66 14.29 -1.09
C GLY A 281 15.30 14.29 0.39
N TRP A 282 14.22 13.61 0.79
CA TRP A 282 13.86 13.44 2.20
C TRP A 282 14.79 12.43 2.89
N MET A 283 15.09 11.31 2.22
CA MET A 283 16.00 10.28 2.72
C MET A 283 17.41 10.84 2.94
N GLN A 284 17.93 11.59 1.95
CA GLN A 284 19.25 12.22 2.02
C GLN A 284 19.34 13.24 3.17
N LYS A 285 18.28 14.05 3.39
CA LYS A 285 18.21 14.98 4.54
C LYS A 285 18.19 14.27 5.88
N THR A 286 17.75 13.01 5.93
CA THR A 286 17.75 12.14 7.11
C THR A 286 19.09 11.38 7.24
N GLY A 287 20.06 11.65 6.37
CA GLY A 287 21.42 11.10 6.43
C GLY A 287 21.61 9.81 5.64
N CYS A 288 20.60 9.34 4.90
CA CYS A 288 20.72 8.12 4.09
C CYS A 288 21.51 8.41 2.81
N ALA A 289 22.67 7.78 2.65
CA ALA A 289 23.55 7.97 1.49
C ALA A 289 23.22 7.05 0.32
N ASN A 290 22.79 5.81 0.60
CA ASN A 290 22.58 4.77 -0.40
C ASN A 290 21.08 4.62 -0.71
N VAL A 291 20.57 5.47 -1.62
CA VAL A 291 19.13 5.58 -1.92
C VAL A 291 18.90 5.46 -3.42
N THR A 292 18.04 4.54 -3.83
CA THR A 292 17.50 4.44 -5.20
C THR A 292 16.05 4.88 -5.21
N GLU A 293 15.75 5.85 -6.07
CA GLU A 293 14.41 6.38 -6.27
C GLU A 293 13.83 5.86 -7.58
N LEU A 294 12.62 5.30 -7.52
CA LEU A 294 12.00 4.62 -8.66
C LEU A 294 10.59 5.12 -8.93
N ASP A 295 10.28 5.24 -10.22
CA ASP A 295 8.91 5.39 -10.73
C ASP A 295 8.25 4.02 -10.86
N TRP A 296 6.93 3.99 -11.01
CA TRP A 296 6.23 2.75 -11.30
C TRP A 296 6.78 2.07 -12.55
N TRP A 297 6.88 0.75 -12.46
CA TRP A 297 7.37 -0.14 -13.51
C TRP A 297 8.86 0.00 -13.83
N THR A 298 9.59 0.81 -13.06
CA THR A 298 11.04 0.89 -13.13
C THR A 298 11.68 0.06 -12.03
N GLY A 299 12.77 -0.63 -12.38
CA GLY A 299 13.53 -1.46 -11.46
C GLY A 299 14.98 -1.06 -11.37
N SER A 300 15.61 -1.47 -10.28
CA SER A 300 17.05 -1.36 -10.08
C SER A 300 17.58 -2.58 -9.34
N ARG A 301 18.86 -2.90 -9.56
CA ARG A 301 19.55 -3.96 -8.83
C ARG A 301 19.97 -3.48 -7.46
N ILE A 302 20.12 -4.42 -6.53
CA ILE A 302 20.66 -4.12 -5.21
C ILE A 302 22.20 -4.09 -5.33
N PRO A 303 22.89 -2.99 -4.99
CA PRO A 303 24.35 -2.94 -5.06
C PRO A 303 25.01 -4.06 -4.28
N GLY A 304 25.92 -4.80 -4.93
CA GLY A 304 26.58 -5.97 -4.33
C GLY A 304 25.74 -7.26 -4.35
N ARG A 305 24.52 -7.22 -4.89
CA ARG A 305 23.60 -8.37 -5.06
C ARG A 305 22.88 -8.25 -6.42
N ASP A 306 23.66 -8.29 -7.50
CA ASP A 306 23.20 -8.03 -8.87
C ASP A 306 22.21 -9.09 -9.43
N ASP A 307 22.07 -10.19 -8.71
CA ASP A 307 21.11 -11.27 -8.95
C ASP A 307 19.70 -10.96 -8.43
N PHE A 308 19.53 -9.85 -7.70
CA PHE A 308 18.25 -9.32 -7.28
C PHE A 308 17.88 -8.05 -8.04
N THR A 309 16.62 -7.95 -8.41
CA THR A 309 16.04 -6.71 -8.95
C THR A 309 14.81 -6.30 -8.15
N VAL A 310 14.77 -5.03 -7.78
CA VAL A 310 13.67 -4.42 -7.03
C VAL A 310 12.95 -3.44 -7.96
N PHE A 311 11.65 -3.66 -8.15
CA PHE A 311 10.78 -2.82 -8.96
C PHE A 311 9.79 -2.08 -8.06
N CYS A 312 9.64 -0.78 -8.31
CA CYS A 312 8.51 -0.02 -7.78
C CYS A 312 7.30 -0.32 -8.68
N THR A 313 6.22 -0.87 -8.12
CA THR A 313 4.99 -1.22 -8.86
C THR A 313 3.81 -0.36 -8.39
N PRO A 314 2.75 -0.19 -9.19
CA PRO A 314 1.65 0.69 -8.79
C PRO A 314 0.89 0.21 -7.55
N ALA A 315 0.30 1.18 -6.86
CA ALA A 315 -0.71 1.01 -5.83
C ALA A 315 -1.72 2.17 -5.94
N GLN A 316 -2.95 1.98 -5.45
CA GLN A 316 -3.96 3.05 -5.40
C GLN A 316 -3.98 3.67 -4.00
N HIS A 317 -3.17 4.70 -3.79
CA HIS A 317 -3.07 5.40 -2.52
C HIS A 317 -2.70 6.88 -2.72
N TRP A 318 -2.10 7.51 -1.71
CA TRP A 318 -1.69 8.91 -1.72
C TRP A 318 -0.54 9.13 -0.73
N CYS A 319 0.05 10.32 -0.79
CA CYS A 319 1.17 10.73 0.04
C CYS A 319 0.90 12.09 0.68
N LYS A 320 1.14 12.24 1.99
CA LYS A 320 1.19 13.53 2.67
C LYS A 320 1.96 13.41 3.99
N ARG A 321 2.81 14.38 4.29
CA ARG A 321 3.48 14.50 5.59
C ARG A 321 3.30 15.85 6.23
N SER A 322 3.13 16.89 5.42
CA SER A 322 3.02 18.27 5.85
C SER A 322 1.83 18.94 5.17
N PRO A 323 1.46 20.14 5.62
CA PRO A 323 0.36 20.90 5.03
C PRO A 323 0.48 21.22 3.52
N LEU A 324 1.66 21.12 2.92
CA LEU A 324 1.87 21.63 1.55
C LEU A 324 2.46 20.59 0.60
N ASP A 325 2.49 19.32 1.01
CA ASP A 325 3.18 18.24 0.28
C ASP A 325 2.28 17.13 -0.25
N ASP A 326 0.97 17.35 -0.34
CA ASP A 326 0.03 16.40 -0.91
C ASP A 326 0.51 15.90 -2.29
N ASN A 327 0.75 14.60 -2.35
CA ASN A 327 1.17 13.87 -3.53
C ASN A 327 2.42 14.46 -4.23
N ARG A 328 3.32 15.13 -3.48
CA ARG A 328 4.62 15.57 -4.02
C ARG A 328 5.58 14.42 -4.29
N ALA A 329 5.49 13.37 -3.49
CA ALA A 329 6.13 12.07 -3.70
C ALA A 329 5.10 11.04 -4.17
N LEU A 330 5.57 10.05 -4.92
CA LEU A 330 4.81 8.90 -5.37
C LEU A 330 4.56 7.94 -4.20
N TRP A 331 3.56 7.08 -4.35
CA TRP A 331 3.29 5.90 -3.51
C TRP A 331 3.39 4.66 -4.39
N GLY A 332 3.65 3.49 -3.83
CA GLY A 332 3.73 2.28 -4.64
C GLY A 332 3.75 1.01 -3.81
N SER A 333 3.61 -0.10 -4.53
CA SER A 333 3.96 -1.43 -4.08
C SER A 333 5.37 -1.77 -4.54
N TRP A 334 5.92 -2.89 -4.06
CA TRP A 334 7.27 -3.33 -4.39
C TRP A 334 7.29 -4.79 -4.84
N THR A 335 7.99 -5.04 -5.94
CA THR A 335 8.26 -6.38 -6.45
C THR A 335 9.76 -6.65 -6.35
N VAL A 336 10.13 -7.72 -5.63
CA VAL A 336 11.52 -8.16 -5.48
C VAL A 336 11.68 -9.50 -6.19
N VAL A 337 12.52 -9.52 -7.21
CA VAL A 337 12.80 -10.71 -8.02
C VAL A 337 14.22 -11.18 -7.69
N GLY A 338 14.31 -12.35 -7.06
CA GLY A 338 15.57 -13.05 -6.82
C GLY A 338 15.79 -14.24 -7.78
N PRO A 339 16.88 -14.98 -7.59
CA PRO A 339 17.23 -16.13 -8.44
C PRO A 339 16.21 -17.27 -8.43
N ARG A 340 15.58 -17.53 -7.28
CA ARG A 340 14.58 -18.62 -7.13
C ARG A 340 13.24 -18.11 -6.66
N ASN A 341 13.25 -17.07 -5.83
CA ASN A 341 12.08 -16.58 -5.14
C ASN A 341 11.66 -15.19 -5.65
N ARG A 342 10.36 -14.89 -5.54
CA ARG A 342 9.78 -13.58 -5.80
C ARG A 342 8.91 -13.14 -4.63
N PHE A 343 9.11 -11.91 -4.19
CA PHE A 343 8.35 -11.29 -3.10
C PHE A 343 7.58 -10.07 -3.60
N PHE A 344 6.34 -9.92 -3.14
CA PHE A 344 5.51 -8.73 -3.37
C PHE A 344 5.17 -8.04 -2.06
N PHE A 345 5.30 -6.72 -2.00
CA PHE A 345 4.84 -5.91 -0.88
C PHE A 345 3.84 -4.88 -1.39
N ALA A 346 2.59 -4.97 -0.95
CA ALA A 346 1.51 -4.14 -1.47
C ALA A 346 1.60 -2.67 -1.04
N GLY A 347 2.27 -2.38 0.08
CA GLY A 347 2.11 -1.10 0.78
C GLY A 347 0.66 -0.90 1.23
N ASP A 348 0.26 0.36 1.38
CA ASP A 348 -1.14 0.72 1.48
C ASP A 348 -1.74 0.91 0.10
N THR A 349 -2.96 0.41 -0.08
CA THR A 349 -3.66 0.49 -1.36
C THR A 349 -5.15 0.24 -1.19
N GLY A 350 -5.96 0.95 -1.97
CA GLY A 350 -7.28 0.48 -2.38
C GLY A 350 -7.14 -0.54 -3.52
N TYR A 351 -8.22 -1.26 -3.83
CA TYR A 351 -8.20 -2.19 -4.96
C TYR A 351 -8.19 -1.44 -6.31
N CYS A 352 -7.31 -1.84 -7.24
CA CYS A 352 -7.24 -1.29 -8.59
C CYS A 352 -6.79 -2.35 -9.62
N SER A 353 -6.96 -2.05 -10.92
CA SER A 353 -6.67 -3.02 -12.00
C SER A 353 -5.19 -3.38 -12.14
N SER A 354 -4.28 -2.57 -11.61
CA SER A 354 -2.85 -2.80 -11.79
C SER A 354 -2.32 -4.03 -11.06
N PHE A 355 -3.05 -4.62 -10.11
CA PHE A 355 -2.68 -5.91 -9.53
C PHE A 355 -2.67 -7.04 -10.58
N GLN A 356 -3.57 -7.00 -11.55
CA GLN A 356 -3.58 -7.95 -12.67
C GLN A 356 -2.40 -7.69 -13.63
N GLU A 357 -2.02 -6.43 -13.84
CA GLU A 357 -0.81 -6.09 -14.59
C GLU A 357 0.44 -6.64 -13.90
N ILE A 358 0.56 -6.43 -12.58
CA ILE A 358 1.67 -6.95 -11.76
C ILE A 358 1.74 -8.47 -11.84
N GLY A 359 0.61 -9.19 -11.70
CA GLY A 359 0.57 -10.64 -11.81
C GLY A 359 0.83 -11.19 -13.22
N ARG A 360 0.61 -10.40 -14.27
CA ARG A 360 1.00 -10.75 -15.65
C ARG A 360 2.50 -10.58 -15.88
N HIS A 361 3.11 -9.51 -15.38
CA HIS A 361 4.52 -9.21 -15.63
C HIS A 361 5.48 -9.95 -14.69
N PHE A 362 5.13 -10.07 -13.42
CA PHE A 362 6.04 -10.55 -12.37
C PHE A 362 5.58 -11.82 -11.66
N GLY A 363 4.29 -12.16 -11.75
CA GLY A 363 3.76 -13.38 -11.12
C GLY A 363 4.31 -14.67 -11.76
N PRO A 364 4.21 -15.82 -11.05
CA PRO A 364 3.70 -15.95 -9.68
C PRO A 364 4.70 -15.45 -8.62
N PHE A 365 4.19 -15.05 -7.46
CA PHE A 365 4.99 -14.66 -6.28
C PHE A 365 4.97 -15.77 -5.24
N ASP A 366 6.09 -15.99 -4.56
CA ASP A 366 6.20 -17.04 -3.55
C ASP A 366 5.64 -16.61 -2.20
N LEU A 367 5.88 -15.34 -1.84
CA LEU A 367 5.29 -14.66 -0.70
C LEU A 367 4.84 -13.25 -1.12
N ALA A 368 3.66 -12.85 -0.68
CA ALA A 368 3.22 -11.47 -0.74
C ALA A 368 2.86 -10.94 0.66
N ALA A 369 3.14 -9.68 0.95
CA ALA A 369 2.68 -8.99 2.15
C ALA A 369 1.57 -8.00 1.76
N ILE A 370 0.34 -8.25 2.21
CA ILE A 370 -0.87 -7.55 1.74
C ILE A 370 -1.67 -7.00 2.95
N PRO A 371 -2.07 -5.71 2.95
CA PRO A 371 -2.81 -5.10 4.04
C PRO A 371 -4.21 -5.70 4.16
N ILE A 372 -4.68 -5.85 5.39
CA ILE A 372 -6.07 -6.29 5.67
C ILE A 372 -6.80 -5.37 6.65
N GLY A 373 -6.15 -4.31 7.15
CA GLY A 373 -6.69 -3.38 8.15
C GLY A 373 -6.85 -1.96 7.60
N ALA A 374 -7.41 -1.08 8.42
CA ALA A 374 -7.70 0.32 8.11
C ALA A 374 -8.82 0.57 7.09
N TYR A 375 -9.78 -0.34 6.98
CA TYR A 375 -10.77 -0.31 5.89
C TYR A 375 -12.13 0.28 6.27
N LEU A 376 -12.46 0.56 7.55
CA LEU A 376 -13.75 1.17 7.91
C LEU A 376 -13.68 2.66 8.24
N PRO A 377 -14.67 3.45 7.78
CA PRO A 377 -15.83 3.05 6.97
C PRO A 377 -15.51 2.94 5.47
N ARG A 378 -16.15 1.99 4.78
CA ARG A 378 -15.90 1.75 3.35
C ARG A 378 -16.20 2.95 2.46
N GLY A 379 -17.17 3.80 2.81
CA GLY A 379 -17.48 5.02 2.03
C GLY A 379 -16.34 6.05 1.96
N ILE A 380 -15.31 5.92 2.81
CA ILE A 380 -14.16 6.84 2.91
C ILE A 380 -12.86 6.11 2.63
N MET A 381 -12.72 4.89 3.18
CA MET A 381 -11.47 4.14 3.10
C MET A 381 -11.33 3.31 1.82
N LYS A 382 -12.41 2.95 1.13
CA LYS A 382 -12.36 2.00 0.00
C LYS A 382 -11.41 2.39 -1.13
N SER A 383 -11.25 3.69 -1.41
CA SER A 383 -10.36 4.15 -2.47
C SER A 383 -8.87 4.04 -2.10
N GLN A 384 -8.52 3.93 -0.81
CA GLN A 384 -7.15 4.02 -0.29
C GLN A 384 -6.72 2.79 0.54
N HIS A 385 -7.68 1.99 1.03
CA HIS A 385 -7.43 0.75 1.78
C HIS A 385 -8.39 -0.35 1.33
N VAL A 386 -7.82 -1.50 0.97
CA VAL A 386 -8.56 -2.75 0.77
C VAL A 386 -9.15 -3.24 2.10
N ASP A 387 -10.33 -3.84 2.02
CA ASP A 387 -10.82 -4.73 3.09
C ASP A 387 -10.29 -6.16 2.87
N PRO A 388 -10.51 -7.10 3.81
CA PRO A 388 -9.95 -8.46 3.69
C PRO A 388 -10.42 -9.21 2.43
N GLU A 389 -11.63 -8.95 1.93
CA GLU A 389 -12.15 -9.53 0.69
C GLU A 389 -11.41 -8.99 -0.54
N GLU A 390 -11.21 -7.67 -0.61
CA GLU A 390 -10.37 -7.07 -1.65
C GLU A 390 -8.90 -7.51 -1.53
N ALA A 391 -8.39 -7.74 -0.32
CA ALA A 391 -7.04 -8.28 -0.12
C ALA A 391 -6.88 -9.69 -0.69
N VAL A 392 -7.90 -10.56 -0.56
CA VAL A 392 -7.91 -11.88 -1.22
C VAL A 392 -7.94 -11.73 -2.74
N GLN A 393 -8.67 -10.75 -3.26
CA GLN A 393 -8.65 -10.46 -4.70
C GLN A 393 -7.26 -10.01 -5.17
N VAL A 394 -6.55 -9.17 -4.40
CA VAL A 394 -5.15 -8.81 -4.67
C VAL A 394 -4.27 -10.05 -4.71
N HIS A 395 -4.37 -10.94 -3.72
CA HIS A 395 -3.63 -12.21 -3.67
C HIS A 395 -3.80 -13.04 -4.96
N VAL A 396 -5.03 -13.15 -5.45
CA VAL A 396 -5.35 -13.86 -6.70
C VAL A 396 -4.78 -13.14 -7.92
N ASP A 397 -4.99 -11.83 -8.04
CA ASP A 397 -4.63 -11.08 -9.24
C ASP A 397 -3.11 -10.99 -9.47
N ILE A 398 -2.33 -10.86 -8.38
CA ILE A 398 -0.87 -10.90 -8.46
C ILE A 398 -0.33 -12.32 -8.63
N LYS A 399 -1.19 -13.34 -8.51
CA LYS A 399 -0.83 -14.77 -8.54
C LYS A 399 0.16 -15.15 -7.42
N ALA A 400 -0.12 -14.72 -6.20
CA ALA A 400 0.68 -15.12 -5.05
C ALA A 400 0.38 -16.58 -4.66
N LYS A 401 1.43 -17.36 -4.41
CA LYS A 401 1.31 -18.71 -3.85
C LYS A 401 0.94 -18.65 -2.36
N ASN A 402 1.60 -17.73 -1.63
CA ASN A 402 1.33 -17.49 -0.22
C ASN A 402 1.27 -15.97 0.06
N SER A 403 0.55 -15.59 1.10
CA SER A 403 0.45 -14.20 1.54
C SER A 403 0.45 -14.07 3.06
N LEU A 404 1.15 -13.06 3.55
CA LEU A 404 1.18 -12.63 4.94
C LEU A 404 0.33 -11.36 5.08
N ALA A 405 -0.63 -11.41 6.01
CA ALA A 405 -1.47 -10.26 6.33
C ALA A 405 -0.72 -9.20 7.13
N ILE A 406 -0.79 -7.94 6.68
CA ILE A 406 -0.13 -6.78 7.31
C ILE A 406 -1.14 -5.64 7.60
N HIS A 407 -0.65 -4.52 8.12
CA HIS A 407 -1.39 -3.27 8.39
C HIS A 407 -2.45 -3.33 9.51
N TRP A 408 -2.67 -4.50 10.13
CA TRP A 408 -3.63 -4.71 11.21
C TRP A 408 -2.96 -4.94 12.57
N GLY A 409 -3.74 -5.03 13.64
CA GLY A 409 -3.26 -5.51 14.95
C GLY A 409 -2.24 -4.62 15.68
N THR A 410 -1.91 -3.42 15.16
CA THR A 410 -0.78 -2.62 15.68
C THR A 410 -1.17 -1.18 16.02
N PHE A 411 -1.74 -0.45 15.06
CA PHE A 411 -2.30 0.89 15.25
C PHE A 411 -3.81 0.86 15.04
N ALA A 412 -4.52 1.79 15.68
CA ALA A 412 -5.96 1.99 15.44
C ALA A 412 -6.12 3.20 14.54
N LEU A 413 -6.06 2.97 13.23
CA LEU A 413 -6.08 3.99 12.18
C LEU A 413 -7.48 4.19 11.57
N ALA A 414 -8.36 3.21 11.77
CA ALA A 414 -9.72 3.21 11.24
C ALA A 414 -10.69 2.57 12.25
N TYR A 415 -11.95 2.38 11.86
CA TYR A 415 -13.05 2.14 12.80
C TYR A 415 -13.46 0.67 12.97
N GLU A 416 -12.83 -0.27 12.26
CA GLU A 416 -13.06 -1.71 12.45
C GLU A 416 -12.53 -2.22 13.78
N HIS A 417 -13.23 -3.19 14.36
CA HIS A 417 -12.80 -3.86 15.57
C HIS A 417 -11.41 -4.49 15.36
N TYR A 418 -10.48 -4.31 16.30
CA TYR A 418 -9.07 -4.67 16.11
C TYR A 418 -8.79 -6.15 15.77
N LEU A 419 -9.69 -7.07 16.16
CA LEU A 419 -9.65 -8.51 15.80
C LEU A 419 -10.53 -8.92 14.61
N GLU A 420 -11.27 -7.98 14.00
CA GLU A 420 -12.10 -8.28 12.84
C GLU A 420 -11.29 -8.69 11.60
N PRO A 421 -10.14 -8.06 11.26
CA PRO A 421 -9.45 -8.32 10.00
C PRO A 421 -9.07 -9.79 9.77
N PRO A 422 -8.42 -10.52 10.71
CA PRO A 422 -8.06 -11.93 10.48
C PRO A 422 -9.26 -12.85 10.29
N ARG A 423 -10.36 -12.59 11.02
CA ARG A 423 -11.60 -13.37 10.90
C ARG A 423 -12.19 -13.20 9.51
N ARG A 424 -12.33 -11.96 9.05
CA ARG A 424 -12.85 -11.66 7.71
C ARG A 424 -11.94 -12.17 6.61
N LEU A 425 -10.62 -12.10 6.79
CA LEU A 425 -9.66 -12.68 5.85
C LEU A 425 -9.90 -14.18 5.66
N ARG A 426 -10.00 -14.93 6.77
CA ARG A 426 -10.25 -16.37 6.72
C ARG A 426 -11.57 -16.70 6.02
N GLU A 427 -12.63 -15.96 6.32
CA GLU A 427 -13.93 -16.09 5.65
C GLU A 427 -13.85 -15.75 4.15
N ALA A 428 -13.13 -14.69 3.79
CA ALA A 428 -12.94 -14.28 2.40
C ALA A 428 -12.18 -15.32 1.57
N MET A 429 -11.15 -15.95 2.13
CA MET A 429 -10.41 -17.04 1.48
C MET A 429 -11.32 -18.24 1.18
N VAL A 430 -12.12 -18.68 2.17
CA VAL A 430 -13.09 -19.78 2.00
C VAL A 430 -14.13 -19.43 0.94
N ASN A 431 -14.66 -18.20 0.97
CA ASN A 431 -15.68 -17.74 0.01
C ASN A 431 -15.14 -17.66 -1.43
N HIS A 432 -13.84 -17.43 -1.61
CA HIS A 432 -13.16 -17.50 -2.91
C HIS A 432 -12.78 -18.94 -3.32
N GLY A 433 -13.07 -19.95 -2.50
CA GLY A 433 -12.70 -21.34 -2.76
C GLY A 433 -11.19 -21.62 -2.60
N LEU A 434 -10.47 -20.78 -1.85
CA LEU A 434 -9.04 -20.92 -1.61
C LEU A 434 -8.77 -21.55 -0.24
N ASN A 435 -7.63 -22.24 -0.11
CA ASN A 435 -7.16 -22.71 1.19
C ASN A 435 -6.78 -21.51 2.07
N PRO A 436 -7.44 -21.31 3.24
CA PRO A 436 -7.15 -20.17 4.11
C PRO A 436 -5.72 -20.14 4.68
N ASP A 437 -5.00 -21.26 4.63
CA ASP A 437 -3.62 -21.33 5.12
C ASP A 437 -2.62 -20.71 4.13
N LEU A 438 -3.03 -20.45 2.88
CA LEU A 438 -2.21 -19.76 1.88
C LEU A 438 -2.19 -18.24 2.09
N PHE A 439 -3.15 -17.66 2.79
CA PHE A 439 -3.14 -16.25 3.17
C PHE A 439 -3.32 -16.14 4.68
N PHE A 440 -2.20 -16.17 5.39
CA PHE A 440 -2.13 -16.35 6.82
C PHE A 440 -1.81 -15.05 7.56
N THR A 441 -2.09 -15.07 8.86
CA THR A 441 -1.72 -14.04 9.82
C THR A 441 -0.68 -14.60 10.78
N LEU A 442 0.22 -13.74 11.27
CA LEU A 442 1.20 -14.08 12.30
C LEU A 442 0.92 -13.30 13.58
N GLY A 443 1.40 -13.79 14.73
CA GLY A 443 1.59 -12.97 15.92
C GLY A 443 2.73 -11.96 15.72
N HIS A 444 2.73 -10.86 16.48
CA HIS A 444 3.81 -9.87 16.39
C HIS A 444 5.13 -10.53 16.77
N GLY A 445 6.11 -10.53 15.87
CA GLY A 445 7.43 -11.14 16.05
C GLY A 445 7.53 -12.60 15.63
N GLU A 446 6.41 -13.24 15.26
CA GLU A 446 6.45 -14.60 14.71
C GLU A 446 7.01 -14.62 13.28
N SER A 447 7.55 -15.78 12.92
CA SER A 447 8.12 -16.05 11.60
C SER A 447 7.48 -17.28 10.98
N CYS A 448 7.23 -17.23 9.68
CA CYS A 448 6.80 -18.37 8.88
C CYS A 448 7.82 -18.64 7.78
N MET A 449 8.15 -19.91 7.58
CA MET A 449 8.98 -20.38 6.47
C MET A 449 8.10 -21.11 5.45
N ILE A 450 8.16 -20.65 4.21
CA ILE A 450 7.39 -21.17 3.09
C ILE A 450 8.34 -22.01 2.23
N ASN A 451 8.18 -23.33 2.31
CA ASN A 451 9.00 -24.27 1.56
C ASN A 451 8.52 -24.35 0.11
N GLN A 452 9.45 -24.19 -0.85
CA GLN A 452 9.17 -24.36 -2.28
C GLN A 452 8.92 -25.82 -2.69
N ASP A 453 9.50 -26.76 -1.95
CA ASP A 453 9.54 -28.19 -2.31
C ASP A 453 8.41 -29.01 -1.66
N ALA A 454 7.48 -28.36 -0.97
CA ALA A 454 6.28 -29.03 -0.48
C ALA A 454 5.27 -29.06 -1.64
N ASP A 455 4.97 -30.25 -2.17
CA ASP A 455 3.85 -30.45 -3.08
C ASP A 455 2.59 -29.78 -2.48
N PRO A 456 1.79 -29.06 -3.29
CA PRO A 456 0.54 -28.50 -2.79
C PRO A 456 -0.30 -29.64 -2.19
N PRO A 457 -0.92 -29.46 -1.01
CA PRO A 457 -1.81 -30.45 -0.46
C PRO A 457 -2.91 -30.74 -1.50
N ILE A 458 -2.99 -32.01 -1.92
CA ILE A 458 -3.93 -32.54 -2.92
C ILE A 458 -5.37 -32.31 -2.50
#